data_AF-A0A7X6CQX8-F1
#
_entry.id   AF-A0A7X6CQX8-F1
#
_cell.length_a   1.000
_cell.length_b   1.000
_cell.length_c   1.000
_cell.angle_alpha   90.00
_cell.angle_beta   90.00
_cell.angle_gamma   90.00
#
_symmetry.space_group_name_H-M   'P 1'
#
loop_
_entity.id
_entity.type
_entity.pdbx_description
1 polymer ?
#
loop_
_entity_poly.entity_id
_entity_poly.type
_entity_poly.pdbx_seq_one_letter_code
_entity_poly.pdbx_strand_id
1 'polypeptide(L)' 'MPEYWIVDREAQLVAVLRLDGGQYVKVGVFRDGDAMLSPMFPQLSLTVQQILNPEV' A
#
# COMPACT_ATOMS: atom_id res chain seq x y z
N MET A 1 -7.32 1.53 -14.15
CA MET A 1 -7.44 2.52 -13.05
C MET A 1 -6.09 2.66 -12.39
N PRO A 2 -5.56 3.88 -12.20
CA PRO A 2 -4.33 4.11 -11.44
C PRO A 2 -4.47 3.79 -9.94
N GLU A 3 -3.39 3.27 -9.37
CA GLU A 3 -3.20 3.00 -7.94
C GLU A 3 -1.94 3.73 -7.46
N TYR A 4 -1.97 4.25 -6.24
CA TYR A 4 -0.87 5.02 -5.65
C TYR A 4 -0.61 4.55 -4.22
N TRP A 5 0.68 4.43 -3.87
CA TRP A 5 1.12 3.92 -2.57
C TRP A 5 1.92 5.01 -1.87
N ILE A 6 1.54 5.32 -0.64
CA ILE A 6 2.27 6.23 0.24
C ILE A 6 2.96 5.38 1.27
N VAL A 7 4.30 5.38 1.25
CA VAL A 7 5.13 4.69 2.24
C VAL A 7 5.61 5.72 3.26
N ASP A 8 5.15 5.59 4.49
CA ASP A 8 5.57 6.44 5.61
C ASP A 8 6.44 5.63 6.56
N ARG A 9 7.76 5.85 6.48
CA ARG A 9 8.74 5.15 7.32
C ARG A 9 8.76 5.66 8.76
N GLU A 10 8.43 6.92 9.01
CA GLU A 10 8.41 7.44 10.38
C GLU A 10 7.20 6.89 11.13
N ALA A 11 6.04 6.83 10.47
CA ALA A 11 4.81 6.28 11.04
C ALA A 11 4.68 4.75 10.89
N GLN A 12 5.66 4.08 10.27
CA GLN A 12 5.69 2.63 10.03
C GLN A 12 4.39 2.11 9.38
N LEU A 13 3.93 2.77 8.33
CA LEU A 13 2.70 2.42 7.64
C LEU A 13 2.79 2.60 6.12
N VAL A 14 1.90 1.93 5.42
CA VAL A 14 1.70 2.11 3.98
C VAL A 14 0.22 2.38 3.71
N ALA A 15 -0.10 3.43 2.97
CA ALA A 15 -1.45 3.73 2.52
C ALA A 15 -1.59 3.42 1.02
N VAL A 16 -2.65 2.70 0.65
CA VAL A 16 -3.00 2.43 -0.76
C VAL A 16 -4.17 3.33 -1.13
N LEU A 17 -4.05 3.99 -2.27
CA LEU A 17 -5.08 4.84 -2.86
C LEU A 17 -5.36 4.40 -4.28
N ARG A 18 -6.57 4.68 -4.75
CA ARG A 18 -7.01 4.39 -6.12
C ARG A 18 -7.69 5.63 -6.69
N LEU A 19 -7.49 5.88 -7.97
CA LEU A 19 -8.24 6.92 -8.67
C LEU A 19 -9.68 6.48 -8.89
N ASP A 20 -10.63 7.24 -8.32
CA ASP A 20 -12.06 7.07 -8.49
C ASP A 20 -12.71 8.44 -8.75
N GLY A 21 -13.48 8.57 -9.82
CA GLY A 21 -14.12 9.85 -10.17
C GLY A 21 -13.17 11.05 -10.35
N GLY A 22 -11.90 10.82 -10.71
CA GLY A 22 -10.89 11.87 -10.85
C GLY A 22 -10.19 12.28 -9.54
N GLN A 23 -10.46 11.59 -8.43
CA GLN A 23 -9.80 11.82 -7.15
C GLN A 23 -9.18 10.54 -6.60
N TYR A 24 -8.06 10.67 -5.90
CA TYR A 24 -7.48 9.53 -5.19
C TYR A 24 -8.23 9.27 -3.89
N VAL A 25 -8.92 8.14 -3.83
CA VAL A 25 -9.61 7.66 -2.63
C VAL A 25 -8.76 6.60 -1.94
N LYS A 26 -8.75 6.64 -0.61
CA LYS A 26 -8.01 5.68 0.21
C LYS A 26 -8.69 4.31 0.16
N VAL A 27 -7.92 3.30 -0.20
CA VAL A 27 -8.30 1.88 -0.21
C VAL A 27 -8.03 1.29 1.18
N GLY A 28 -6.87 1.58 1.75
CA GLY A 28 -6.49 1.06 3.07
C GLY A 28 -5.24 1.74 3.63
N VAL A 29 -5.02 1.58 4.93
CA VAL A 29 -3.78 1.92 5.63
C VAL A 29 -3.36 0.68 6.41
N PHE A 30 -2.17 0.22 6.11
CA PHE A 30 -1.60 -1.03 6.58
C PHE A 30 -0.38 -0.73 7.44
N ARG A 31 -0.16 -1.52 8.48
CA ARG A 31 0.95 -1.39 9.43
C ARG A 31 1.76 -2.67 9.52
N ASP A 32 2.78 -2.65 10.36
CA ASP A 32 3.66 -3.77 10.62
C ASP A 32 2.90 -5.11 10.73
N GLY A 33 3.36 -6.12 9.97
CA GLY A 33 2.74 -7.45 9.87
C GLY A 33 1.52 -7.56 8.94
N ASP A 34 0.90 -6.45 8.52
CA ASP A 34 -0.27 -6.51 7.63
C ASP A 34 0.12 -6.97 6.23
N ALA A 35 -0.73 -7.82 5.66
CA ALA A 35 -0.71 -8.13 4.23
C ALA A 35 -1.33 -6.97 3.44
N MET A 36 -0.61 -6.53 2.41
CA MET A 36 -1.05 -5.45 1.54
C MET A 36 -2.15 -5.91 0.59
N LEU A 37 -3.12 -5.03 0.35
CA LEU A 37 -4.12 -5.22 -0.70
C LEU A 37 -3.86 -4.26 -1.85
N SER A 38 -3.63 -4.82 -3.04
CA SER A 38 -3.55 -4.08 -4.30
C SER A 38 -4.78 -4.38 -5.15
N PRO A 39 -5.72 -3.42 -5.30
CA PRO A 39 -6.79 -3.54 -6.29
C PRO A 39 -6.31 -3.82 -7.72
N MET A 40 -5.15 -3.30 -8.13
CA MET A 40 -4.57 -3.57 -9.45
C MET A 40 -3.90 -4.94 -9.56
N PHE A 41 -3.34 -5.45 -8.47
CA PHE A 41 -2.61 -6.73 -8.43
C PHE A 41 -3.11 -7.63 -7.29
N PRO A 42 -4.30 -8.27 -7.41
CA PRO A 42 -4.88 -9.07 -6.32
C PRO A 42 -4.05 -10.29 -5.88
N GLN A 43 -3.11 -10.72 -6.71
CA GLN A 43 -2.21 -11.85 -6.42
C GLN A 43 -0.87 -11.40 -5.79
N LEU A 44 -0.65 -10.09 -5.68
CA LEU A 44 0.55 -9.53 -5.05
C LEU A 44 0.53 -9.87 -3.55
N SER A 45 1.47 -10.72 -3.14
CA SER A 45 1.66 -11.09 -1.74
C SER A 45 2.85 -10.31 -1.19
N LEU A 46 2.57 -9.17 -0.56
CA LEU A 46 3.55 -8.33 0.12
C LEU A 46 3.06 -7.97 1.51
N THR A 47 3.98 -7.91 2.47
CA THR A 47 3.71 -7.31 3.77
C THR A 47 4.26 -5.90 3.86
N VAL A 48 3.74 -5.11 4.80
CA VAL A 48 4.30 -3.78 5.10
C VAL A 48 5.78 -3.85 5.47
N GLN A 49 6.21 -4.90 6.17
CA GLN A 49 7.62 -5.10 6.53
C GLN A 49 8.53 -5.19 5.31
N GLN A 50 8.12 -5.96 4.29
CA GLN A 50 8.91 -6.13 3.06
C GLN A 50 9.06 -4.82 2.28
N ILE A 51 8.10 -3.90 2.41
CA ILE A 51 8.13 -2.58 1.76
C ILE A 51 9.00 -1.59 2.54
N LEU A 52 8.89 -1.60 3.87
CA LEU A 52 9.65 -0.72 4.73
C LEU A 52 11.13 -1.13 4.81
N ASN A 53 11.39 -2.45 4.81
CA ASN A 53 12.69 -3.08 4.94
C ASN A 53 12.94 -4.06 3.78
N PRO A 54 13.13 -3.58 2.54
CA PRO A 54 13.51 -4.47 1.43
C PRO A 54 14.90 -5.04 1.70
N GLU A 55 15.05 -6.37 1.63
CA GLU A 55 16.37 -6.99 1.64
C GLU A 55 17.16 -6.53 0.40
N VAL A 56 18.44 -6.21 0.58
CA VAL A 56 19.38 -5.74 -0.46
C VAL A 56 20.14 -6.92 -1.05
#